data_AF-A0AAW2HLP4-F1
#
_entry.id   AF-A0AAW2HLP4-F1
#
_cell.length_a   1.000
_cell.length_b   1.000
_cell.length_c   1.000
_cell.angle_alpha   90.00
_cell.angle_beta   90.00
_cell.angle_gamma   90.00
#
_symmetry.space_group_name_H-M   'P 1'
#
loop_
_entity.id
_entity.type
_entity.pdbx_description
1 polymer ?
#
loop_
_entity_poly.entity_id
_entity_poly.type
_entity_poly.pdbx_seq_one_letter_code
_entity_poly.pdbx_strand_id
1 'polypeptide(L)'
;MDCIENENVCTVKKENNSGYYRIHTIWKKDGFRVNIASKDGAWAGEMTAENIISMCGILKLEPEKYLAECKEALTTDDGKPGYSYTFENGCFTWKKMIDEDSGIKIRMGSVLVKCVNFIDTIQNILEAAINCKKQLNNQLMNLYQINEMQQQSKQ
;
A
#
# COMPACT_ATOMS: atom_id res chain seq x y z
N MET A 1 -17.36 -2.60 14.43
CA MET A 1 -16.21 -1.68 14.39
C MET A 1 -15.16 -2.42 13.60
N ASP A 2 -14.92 -2.05 12.33
CA ASP A 2 -13.86 -2.67 11.53
C ASP A 2 -12.52 -2.26 12.16
N CYS A 3 -11.83 -3.22 12.77
CA CYS A 3 -10.55 -2.97 13.42
C CYS A 3 -9.49 -2.69 12.35
N ILE A 4 -9.01 -1.44 12.27
CA ILE A 4 -7.86 -1.09 11.44
C ILE A 4 -6.61 -1.70 12.09
N GLU A 5 -5.88 -2.52 11.34
CA GLU A 5 -4.65 -3.14 11.83
C GLU A 5 -3.44 -2.27 11.57
N ASN A 6 -3.38 -1.66 10.38
CA ASN A 6 -2.30 -0.79 9.97
C ASN A 6 -2.74 0.12 8.82
N GLU A 7 -2.06 1.24 8.66
CA GLU A 7 -2.21 2.14 7.52
C GLU A 7 -0.85 2.54 6.96
N ASN A 8 -0.79 2.72 5.64
CA ASN A 8 0.44 3.07 4.95
C ASN A 8 0.14 4.08 3.86
N VAL A 9 1.06 5.02 3.67
CA VAL A 9 1.05 5.95 2.55
C VAL A 9 2.31 5.73 1.74
N CYS A 10 2.16 5.58 0.42
CA CYS A 10 3.27 5.52 -0.51
C CYS A 10 2.98 6.32 -1.77
N THR A 11 4.05 6.71 -2.47
CA THR A 11 3.99 7.24 -3.82
C THR A 11 4.49 6.18 -4.79
N VAL A 12 3.79 5.95 -5.90
CA VAL A 12 4.24 5.01 -6.94
C VAL A 12 4.18 5.65 -8.31
N LYS A 13 5.13 5.30 -9.17
CA LYS A 13 5.17 5.80 -10.55
C LYS A 13 4.11 5.11 -11.42
N LYS A 14 3.43 5.89 -12.27
CA LYS A 14 2.51 5.34 -13.28
C LYS A 14 3.29 4.55 -14.32
N GLU A 15 2.76 3.40 -14.77
CA GLU A 15 3.41 2.56 -15.79
C GLU A 15 3.71 3.32 -17.09
N ASN A 16 2.81 4.22 -17.51
CA ASN A 16 2.99 5.05 -18.70
C ASN A 16 3.91 6.29 -18.48
N ASN A 17 4.58 6.38 -17.34
CA ASN A 17 5.43 7.51 -16.94
C ASN A 17 4.75 8.89 -16.94
N SER A 18 3.41 8.96 -16.93
CA SER A 18 2.67 10.23 -16.98
C SER A 18 2.57 11.00 -15.64
N GLY A 19 3.24 10.49 -14.60
CA GLY A 19 3.28 11.05 -13.25
C GLY A 19 3.29 9.96 -12.18
N TYR A 20 2.67 10.27 -11.04
CA TYR A 20 2.63 9.40 -9.86
C TYR A 20 1.22 9.22 -9.33
N TYR A 21 0.99 8.11 -8.65
CA TYR A 21 -0.14 7.90 -7.74
C TYR A 21 0.36 8.08 -6.31
N ARG A 22 -0.42 8.76 -5.48
CA ARG A 22 -0.31 8.68 -4.02
C ARG A 22 -1.35 7.69 -3.53
N ILE A 23 -0.91 6.68 -2.81
CA ILE A 23 -1.75 5.57 -2.36
C ILE A 23 -1.73 5.57 -0.84
N HIS A 24 -2.92 5.61 -0.25
CA HIS A 24 -3.14 5.32 1.16
C HIS A 24 -3.86 3.98 1.27
N THR A 25 -3.18 3.00 1.85
CA THR A 25 -3.71 1.65 2.08
C THR A 25 -4.06 1.47 3.54
N ILE A 26 -5.29 1.05 3.80
CA ILE A 26 -5.81 0.76 5.14
C ILE A 26 -6.02 -0.76 5.21
N TRP A 27 -5.22 -1.42 6.04
CA TRP A 27 -5.26 -2.86 6.24
C TRP A 27 -6.27 -3.23 7.33
N LYS A 28 -7.13 -4.19 7.00
CA LYS A 28 -8.08 -4.83 7.90
C LYS A 28 -7.71 -6.31 8.00
N LYS A 29 -8.29 -6.99 8.98
CA LYS A 29 -8.07 -8.43 9.22
C LYS A 29 -8.22 -9.30 7.95
N ASP A 30 -9.29 -9.08 7.19
CA ASP A 30 -9.67 -9.94 6.07
C ASP A 30 -9.64 -9.20 4.72
N GLY A 31 -8.95 -8.06 4.63
CA GLY A 31 -9.00 -7.22 3.44
C GLY A 31 -8.22 -5.92 3.57
N PHE A 32 -8.30 -5.08 2.54
CA PHE A 32 -7.72 -3.76 2.61
C PHE A 32 -8.44 -2.78 1.70
N ARG A 33 -8.47 -1.51 2.11
CA ARG A 33 -8.97 -0.40 1.31
C ARG A 33 -7.79 0.37 0.72
N VAL A 34 -7.92 0.78 -0.53
CA VAL A 34 -6.99 1.72 -1.18
C VAL A 34 -7.71 3.03 -1.46
N ASN A 35 -7.10 4.13 -1.05
CA ASN A 35 -7.46 5.48 -1.47
C ASN A 35 -6.31 6.01 -2.33
N ILE A 36 -6.62 6.42 -3.54
CA ILE A 36 -5.65 6.77 -4.58
C ILE A 36 -5.89 8.21 -4.98
N ALA A 37 -4.85 9.01 -5.02
CA ALA A 37 -4.92 10.37 -5.56
C ALA A 37 -3.82 10.59 -6.60
N SER A 38 -4.16 11.30 -7.67
CA SER A 38 -3.21 11.78 -8.67
C SER A 38 -3.65 13.14 -9.21
N LYS A 39 -2.86 13.75 -10.09
CA LYS A 39 -3.26 14.99 -10.77
C LYS A 39 -4.61 14.89 -11.50
N ASP A 40 -5.00 13.66 -11.90
CA ASP A 40 -6.18 13.40 -12.71
C ASP A 40 -7.45 13.13 -11.87
N GLY A 41 -7.33 13.07 -10.53
CA GLY A 41 -8.46 12.83 -9.63
C GLY A 41 -8.11 11.96 -8.43
N ALA A 42 -9.17 11.57 -7.71
CA ALA A 42 -9.08 10.68 -6.56
C ALA A 42 -10.11 9.55 -6.66
N TRP A 43 -9.70 8.39 -6.17
CA TRP A 43 -10.50 7.17 -6.20
C TRP A 43 -10.33 6.36 -4.93
N ALA A 44 -11.35 5.58 -4.60
CA ALA A 44 -11.26 4.61 -3.51
C ALA A 44 -11.86 3.27 -3.94
N GLY A 45 -11.28 2.19 -3.44
CA GLY A 45 -11.79 0.84 -3.63
C GLY A 45 -11.30 -0.10 -2.54
N GLU A 46 -11.85 -1.30 -2.50
CA GLU A 46 -11.60 -2.27 -1.44
C GLU A 46 -11.33 -3.65 -2.04
N MET A 47 -10.33 -4.33 -1.47
CA MET A 47 -10.12 -5.77 -1.62
C MET A 47 -10.77 -6.47 -0.45
N THR A 48 -11.84 -7.22 -0.72
CA THR A 48 -12.49 -8.08 0.28
C THR A 48 -11.78 -9.43 0.40
N ALA A 49 -12.12 -10.19 1.44
CA ALA A 49 -11.63 -11.56 1.63
C ALA A 49 -11.92 -12.44 0.40
N GLU A 50 -13.11 -12.29 -0.20
CA GLU A 50 -13.49 -13.03 -1.41
C GLU A 50 -12.59 -12.66 -2.60
N ASN A 51 -12.26 -11.38 -2.77
CA ASN A 51 -11.33 -10.96 -3.83
C ASN A 51 -9.94 -11.55 -3.61
N ILE A 52 -9.47 -11.56 -2.37
CA ILE A 52 -8.18 -12.15 -1.99
C ILE A 52 -8.16 -13.65 -2.30
N ILE A 53 -9.17 -14.40 -1.85
CA ILE A 53 -9.29 -15.86 -2.09
C ILE A 53 -9.32 -16.15 -3.60
N SER A 54 -10.08 -15.37 -4.37
CA SER A 54 -10.14 -15.51 -5.83
C SER A 54 -8.75 -15.30 -6.47
N MET A 55 -8.04 -14.25 -6.07
CA MET A 55 -6.69 -13.98 -6.58
C MET A 55 -5.67 -15.03 -6.16
N CYS A 56 -5.77 -15.56 -4.94
CA CYS A 56 -4.94 -16.67 -4.46
C CYS A 56 -5.12 -17.92 -5.33
N GLY A 57 -6.37 -18.26 -5.69
CA GLY A 57 -6.68 -19.37 -6.58
C GLY A 57 -6.11 -19.20 -7.99
N ILE A 58 -6.19 -17.97 -8.55
CA ILE A 58 -5.64 -17.65 -9.87
C ILE A 58 -4.11 -17.74 -9.88
N LEU A 59 -3.47 -17.17 -8.86
CA LEU A 59 -2.01 -17.10 -8.76
C LEU A 59 -1.38 -18.38 -8.17
N LYS A 60 -2.20 -19.30 -7.66
CA LYS A 60 -1.78 -20.49 -6.91
C LYS A 60 -0.85 -20.12 -5.75
N LEU A 61 -1.22 -19.08 -5.01
CA LEU A 61 -0.49 -18.60 -3.84
C LEU A 61 -1.31 -18.82 -2.57
N GLU A 62 -0.64 -19.10 -1.48
CA GLU A 62 -1.25 -19.10 -0.15
C GLU A 62 -1.66 -17.67 0.25
N PRO A 63 -2.76 -17.48 1.00
CA PRO A 63 -3.26 -16.16 1.39
C PRO A 63 -2.22 -15.27 2.06
N GLU A 64 -1.40 -15.82 2.96
CA GLU A 64 -0.38 -15.07 3.68
C GLU A 64 0.70 -14.54 2.73
N LYS A 65 1.13 -15.38 1.78
CA LYS A 65 2.12 -14.99 0.76
C LYS A 65 1.56 -13.93 -0.18
N TYR A 66 0.32 -14.12 -0.61
CA TYR A 66 -0.36 -13.14 -1.46
C TYR A 66 -0.49 -11.77 -0.77
N LEU A 67 -0.89 -11.76 0.51
CA LEU A 67 -0.99 -10.54 1.31
C LEU A 67 0.37 -9.88 1.54
N ALA A 68 1.43 -10.65 1.76
CA ALA A 68 2.79 -10.12 1.84
C ALA A 68 3.20 -9.42 0.54
N GLU A 69 2.95 -10.04 -0.61
CA GLU A 69 3.23 -9.45 -1.93
C GLU A 69 2.39 -8.17 -2.17
N CYS A 70 1.14 -8.15 -1.72
CA CYS A 70 0.30 -6.94 -1.79
C CYS A 70 0.82 -5.83 -0.89
N LYS A 71 1.24 -6.16 0.34
CA LYS A 71 1.85 -5.19 1.26
C LYS A 71 3.08 -4.57 0.62
N GLU A 72 4.01 -5.39 0.16
CA GLU A 72 5.22 -4.89 -0.50
C GLU A 72 4.92 -4.00 -1.73
N ALA A 73 3.94 -4.37 -2.55
CA ALA A 73 3.56 -3.60 -3.72
C ALA A 73 2.87 -2.26 -3.38
N LEU A 74 2.15 -2.18 -2.26
CA LEU A 74 1.28 -1.05 -1.91
C LEU A 74 1.79 -0.19 -0.74
N THR A 75 2.93 -0.54 -0.13
CA THR A 75 3.51 0.22 0.99
C THR A 75 4.93 0.72 0.73
N THR A 76 5.60 0.26 -0.33
CA THR A 76 6.95 0.71 -0.69
C THR A 76 6.89 2.07 -1.39
N ASP A 77 7.53 3.10 -0.82
CA ASP A 77 7.62 4.41 -1.45
C ASP A 77 8.51 4.37 -2.71
N ASP A 78 8.15 5.17 -3.70
CA ASP A 78 8.57 5.07 -5.12
C ASP A 78 8.18 3.75 -5.82
N GLY A 79 7.43 2.87 -5.14
CA GLY A 79 7.02 1.56 -5.62
C GLY A 79 8.09 0.49 -5.47
N LYS A 80 7.66 -0.77 -5.38
CA LYS A 80 8.58 -1.91 -5.28
C LYS A 80 9.27 -2.16 -6.64
N PRO A 81 10.60 -2.35 -6.69
CA PRO A 81 11.28 -2.75 -7.92
C PRO A 81 10.64 -3.99 -8.57
N GLY A 82 10.51 -3.96 -9.89
CA GLY A 82 9.83 -5.01 -10.65
C GLY A 82 8.29 -4.91 -10.65
N TYR A 83 7.69 -3.88 -10.04
CA TYR A 83 6.24 -3.64 -10.13
C TYR A 83 5.89 -2.52 -11.09
N SER A 84 4.72 -2.62 -11.71
CA SER A 84 4.09 -1.51 -12.43
C SER A 84 2.65 -1.32 -12.05
N TYR A 85 2.18 -0.07 -12.13
CA TYR A 85 0.89 0.37 -11.63
C TYR A 85 0.12 1.08 -12.73
N THR A 86 -1.11 0.63 -12.99
CA THR A 86 -2.01 1.21 -14.00
C THR A 86 -3.36 1.55 -13.42
N PHE A 87 -4.01 2.52 -14.04
CA PHE A 87 -5.39 2.86 -13.77
C PHE A 87 -6.15 2.93 -15.09
N GLU A 88 -6.99 1.93 -15.35
CA GLU A 88 -7.71 1.80 -16.61
C GLU A 88 -9.11 1.25 -16.33
N ASN A 89 -10.13 1.80 -17.00
CA ASN A 89 -11.51 1.33 -16.92
C ASN A 89 -12.06 1.21 -15.49
N GLY A 90 -11.70 2.14 -14.60
CA GLY A 90 -12.12 2.13 -13.20
C GLY A 90 -11.42 1.09 -12.33
N CYS A 91 -10.38 0.43 -12.84
CA CYS A 91 -9.58 -0.52 -12.09
C CYS A 91 -8.18 0.02 -11.84
N PHE A 92 -7.78 0.04 -10.57
CA PHE A 92 -6.37 0.22 -10.21
C PHE A 92 -5.70 -1.15 -10.14
N THR A 93 -4.63 -1.35 -10.89
CA THR A 93 -3.97 -2.65 -11.06
C THR A 93 -2.48 -2.53 -10.76
N TRP A 94 -1.92 -3.50 -10.04
CA TRP A 94 -0.48 -3.67 -9.86
C TRP A 94 -0.03 -5.01 -10.44
N LYS A 95 1.06 -4.98 -11.20
CA LYS A 95 1.63 -6.13 -11.89
C LYS A 95 3.07 -6.33 -11.45
N LYS A 96 3.51 -7.58 -11.36
CA LYS A 96 4.90 -7.96 -11.06
C LYS A 96 5.56 -8.50 -12.32
N MET A 97 6.73 -7.97 -12.65
CA MET A 97 7.60 -8.48 -13.69
C MET A 97 8.17 -9.81 -13.26
N ILE A 98 8.04 -10.82 -14.11
CA ILE A 98 8.54 -12.19 -13.85
C ILE A 98 9.72 -12.55 -14.73
N ASP A 99 9.88 -11.84 -15.84
CA ASP A 99 10.98 -11.98 -16.78
C ASP A 99 11.31 -10.57 -17.28
N GLU A 100 12.52 -10.10 -16.93
CA GLU A 100 13.00 -8.77 -17.26
C GLU A 100 13.36 -8.65 -18.75
N ASP A 101 13.89 -9.72 -19.34
CA ASP A 101 14.35 -9.74 -20.73
C ASP A 101 13.16 -9.69 -21.68
N SER A 102 12.10 -10.41 -21.35
CA SER A 102 10.89 -10.46 -22.17
C SER A 102 9.86 -9.37 -21.80
N GLY A 103 10.07 -8.66 -20.69
CA GLY A 103 9.11 -7.70 -20.14
C GLY A 103 7.76 -8.32 -19.73
N ILE A 104 7.71 -9.64 -19.48
CA ILE A 104 6.46 -10.31 -19.11
C ILE A 104 6.07 -9.92 -17.69
N LYS A 105 4.82 -9.51 -17.53
CA LYS A 105 4.25 -9.10 -16.25
C LYS A 105 3.02 -9.93 -15.92
N ILE A 106 2.94 -10.39 -14.67
CA ILE A 106 1.75 -11.03 -14.11
C ILE A 106 0.97 -10.01 -13.28
N ARG A 107 -0.35 -9.99 -13.44
CA ARG A 107 -1.24 -9.20 -12.60
C ARG A 107 -1.27 -9.78 -11.19
N MET A 108 -0.65 -9.07 -10.25
CA MET A 108 -0.64 -9.46 -8.84
C MET A 108 -1.93 -9.05 -8.14
N GLY A 109 -2.57 -7.96 -8.55
CA GLY A 109 -3.87 -7.61 -8.01
C GLY A 109 -4.52 -6.46 -8.76
N SER A 110 -5.82 -6.30 -8.52
CA SER A 110 -6.62 -5.26 -9.13
C SER A 110 -7.80 -4.93 -8.23
N VAL A 111 -8.08 -3.65 -8.08
CA VAL A 111 -9.21 -3.14 -7.31
C VAL A 111 -10.10 -2.32 -8.21
N LEU A 112 -11.39 -2.64 -8.21
CA LEU A 112 -12.40 -1.76 -8.78
C LEU A 112 -12.55 -0.56 -7.85
N VAL A 113 -12.40 0.64 -8.40
CA VAL A 113 -12.45 1.88 -7.63
C VAL A 113 -13.59 2.78 -8.11
N LYS A 114 -14.00 3.69 -7.25
CA LYS A 114 -14.98 4.73 -7.55
C LYS A 114 -14.35 6.09 -7.34
N CYS A 115 -14.73 7.07 -8.17
CA CYS A 115 -14.34 8.46 -7.95
C CYS A 115 -14.84 8.94 -6.58
N VAL A 116 -13.99 9.65 -5.87
CA VAL A 116 -14.29 10.25 -4.56
C VAL A 116 -13.87 11.71 -4.55
N ASN A 117 -14.22 12.44 -3.50
CA ASN A 117 -13.81 13.82 -3.35
C ASN A 117 -12.27 13.90 -3.26
N PHE A 118 -11.67 14.71 -4.15
CA PHE A 118 -10.23 14.85 -4.23
C PHE A 118 -9.62 15.50 -2.99
N ILE A 119 -10.24 16.56 -2.47
CA ILE A 119 -9.75 17.32 -1.32
C ILE A 119 -9.76 16.42 -0.08
N ASP A 120 -10.88 15.77 0.20
CA ASP A 120 -11.01 14.87 1.35
C ASP A 120 -10.00 13.72 1.27
N THR A 121 -9.78 13.17 0.07
CA THR A 121 -8.81 12.08 -0.13
C THR A 121 -7.38 12.54 0.14
N ILE A 122 -6.99 13.71 -0.35
CA ILE A 122 -5.66 14.27 -0.09
C ILE A 122 -5.48 14.60 1.39
N GLN A 123 -6.49 15.17 2.05
CA GLN A 123 -6.46 15.42 3.49
C GLN A 123 -6.24 14.12 4.27
N ASN A 124 -7.01 13.08 3.97
CA ASN A 124 -6.85 11.77 4.60
C ASN A 124 -5.45 11.17 4.37
N ILE A 125 -4.90 11.29 3.16
CA ILE A 125 -3.54 10.83 2.84
C ILE A 125 -2.50 11.60 3.68
N LEU A 126 -2.63 12.93 3.77
CA LEU A 126 -1.69 13.77 4.52
C LEU A 126 -1.78 13.51 6.02
N GLU A 127 -2.98 13.37 6.56
CA GLU A 127 -3.20 13.05 7.97
C GLU A 127 -2.61 11.69 8.33
N ALA A 128 -2.83 10.66 7.51
CA ALA A 128 -2.22 9.35 7.69
C ALA A 128 -0.68 9.45 7.69
N ALA A 129 -0.08 10.15 6.72
CA ALA A 129 1.36 10.33 6.67
C ALA A 129 1.92 11.06 7.90
N ILE A 130 1.23 12.10 8.40
CA ILE A 130 1.60 12.82 9.62
C ILE A 130 1.50 11.90 10.84
N ASN A 131 0.45 11.09 10.93
CA ASN A 131 0.24 10.16 12.03
C ASN A 131 1.30 9.05 12.04
N CYS A 132 1.64 8.47 10.89
CA CYS A 132 2.74 7.51 10.76
C CYS A 132 4.06 8.12 11.27
N LYS A 133 4.38 9.37 10.88
CA LYS A 133 5.58 10.07 11.36
C LYS A 133 5.57 10.27 12.88
N LYS A 134 4.43 10.67 13.46
CA LYS A 134 4.28 10.84 14.92
C LYS A 134 4.51 9.52 15.66
N GLN A 135 3.92 8.43 15.17
CA GLN A 135 4.10 7.09 15.75
C GLN A 135 5.56 6.65 15.72
N LEU A 136 6.24 6.83 14.58
CA LEU A 136 7.66 6.50 14.43
C LEU A 136 8.53 7.30 15.40
N ASN A 137 8.28 8.61 15.53
CA ASN A 137 9.01 9.45 16.47
C ASN A 137 8.81 9.00 17.92
N ASN A 138 7.60 8.62 18.32
CA ASN A 138 7.33 8.11 19.66
C ASN A 138 8.07 6.80 19.93
N GLN A 139 8.07 5.87 18.97
CA GLN A 139 8.83 4.62 19.08
C GLN A 139 10.33 4.86 19.21
N LEU A 140 10.86 5.79 18.42
CA LEU A 140 12.27 6.18 18.44
C LEU A 140 12.66 6.79 19.80
N MET A 141 11.84 7.67 20.37
CA MET A 141 12.08 8.22 21.71
C MET A 141 12.07 7.13 22.80
N ASN A 142 11.13 6.18 22.73
CA ASN A 142 11.09 5.05 23.66
C ASN A 142 12.36 4.18 23.57
N LEU A 143 12.84 3.91 22.35
CA LEU A 143 14.07 3.13 22.14
C LEU A 143 15.31 3.85 22.67
N TYR A 144 15.39 5.17 22.52
CA TYR A 144 16.48 5.96 23.12
C TYR A 144 16.50 5.83 24.63
N GLN A 145 15.35 5.97 25.29
CA GLN A 145 15.24 5.81 26.75
C GLN A 145 15.67 4.41 27.21
N ILE A 146 15.24 3.36 26.50
CA ILE A 146 15.62 1.98 26.82
C ILE A 146 17.13 1.78 26.69
N ASN A 147 17.75 2.32 25.63
CA ASN A 147 19.18 2.22 25.42
C ASN A 147 19.98 2.97 26.51
N GLU A 148 19.55 4.16 26.90
CA GLU A 148 20.17 4.92 28.00
C GLU A 148 20.12 4.13 29.32
N MET A 149 18.96 3.57 29.67
CA MET A 149 18.82 2.72 30.87
C MET A 149 19.73 1.49 30.82
N GLN A 150 19.87 0.86 29.65
CA GLN A 150 20.75 -0.31 29.48
C GLN A 150 22.24 0.05 29.51
N GLN A 151 22.63 1.26 29.11
CA GLN A 151 24.01 1.73 29.23
C GLN A 151 24.36 2.05 30.68
N GLN A 152 23.42 2.62 31.44
CA GLN A 152 23.60 2.91 32.87
C GLN A 152 23.66 1.65 33.73
N SER A 153 22.93 0.59 33.39
CA SER A 153 22.94 -0.67 34.16
C SER A 153 24.17 -1.57 33.91
N LYS A 154 25.01 -1.22 32.92
CA LYS A 154 26.26 -1.93 32.59
C LYS A 154 27.51 -1.27 33.19
N GLN A 155 27.37 -0.12 33.86
CA GLN A 155 28.42 0.54 34.65
C GLN A 155 28.31 0.10 36.11
#